data_AF-A0A1J0R4E0-F1
#
_entry.id   AF-A0A1J0R4E0-F1
#
_cell.length_a   1.000
_cell.length_b   1.000
_cell.length_c   1.000
_cell.angle_alpha   90.00
_cell.angle_beta   90.00
_cell.angle_gamma   90.00
#
_symmetry.space_group_name_H-M   'P 1'
#
loop_
_entity.id
_entity.type
_entity.pdbx_description
1 polymer ?
#
loop_
_entity_poly.entity_id
_entity_poly.type
_entity_poly.pdbx_seq_one_letter_code
_entity_poly.pdbx_strand_id
1 'polypeptide(L)'
;MAASLVILGIATAILTWNTAEGAGAATNVNEAAYAMLCKTFNAIAKPYAAPPETVIDPNIEAEALAFNFSMHHPTAAEELANEQTTERNKLKKTSEAFQVTTDETFDKIKSTAQTALRLRKNKHFANLKATPTNQHLMAGVAHIVKQIQETTAAARAADIISEHASAQKYLNQAIYGSDTVNDNIKLTDSTGRTRQQSCGQTGNDNTQSTASNSIKHDIMCLCGVAAGGAGTDVCHTFSNPLSTAVTGNNELKADWLKLKGGCAAIGEQPSPTPQMTASAAEAAATYIAKAGTTDGKISHLLGYHQTDANSGCTGENTANQGTCVYYGKGSGVTLKYTIKWIDNMRQAATAMAAAEKAAEKRQRLVDKLQALNATLAATASAAMRLQPAVNIKINTEKINKEKNTEKMCHELKSPEQCATNDNCKYDKDKAEEPKCVLSEKGKQAAEKASQETGGKDVKTDCSSHQDQKSCEAVNTAGKPATCGWRRSKEGENDPTKRES
;
A
#
# COMPACT_ATOMS: atom_id res chain seq x y z
N MET A 1 -3.12 -14.61 -19.93
CA MET A 1 -2.84 -14.97 -18.53
C MET A 1 -4.07 -14.65 -17.72
N ALA A 2 -4.60 -15.66 -17.02
CA ALA A 2 -5.92 -15.66 -16.42
C ALA A 2 -6.05 -14.62 -15.30
N ALA A 3 -7.01 -13.71 -15.44
CA ALA A 3 -7.46 -12.84 -14.36
C ALA A 3 -8.16 -13.73 -13.33
N SER A 4 -7.48 -14.00 -12.22
CA SER A 4 -8.09 -14.68 -11.07
C SER A 4 -9.03 -13.68 -10.39
N LEU A 5 -10.31 -13.73 -10.76
CA LEU A 5 -11.40 -13.23 -9.94
C LEU A 5 -11.45 -14.11 -8.68
N VAL A 6 -10.82 -13.65 -7.60
CA VAL A 6 -11.11 -14.17 -6.26
C VAL A 6 -12.46 -13.58 -5.85
N ILE A 7 -13.54 -14.26 -6.22
CA ILE A 7 -14.86 -14.01 -5.64
C ILE A 7 -14.78 -14.55 -4.21
N LEU A 8 -14.50 -13.67 -3.25
CA LEU A 8 -14.67 -13.95 -1.83
C LEU A 8 -16.18 -14.16 -1.62
N GLY A 9 -16.61 -15.42 -1.54
CA GLY A 9 -17.97 -15.77 -1.18
C GLY A 9 -18.23 -15.42 0.28
N ILE A 10 -18.57 -14.16 0.56
CA ILE A 10 -19.09 -13.74 1.86
C ILE A 10 -20.53 -14.23 1.92
N ALA A 11 -20.75 -15.32 2.66
CA ALA A 11 -22.08 -15.77 3.03
C ALA A 11 -22.79 -14.65 3.80
N THR A 12 -23.72 -13.97 3.15
CA THR A 12 -24.60 -12.97 3.77
C THR A 12 -25.55 -13.70 4.71
N ALA A 13 -25.19 -13.80 5.98
CA ALA A 13 -26.14 -14.15 7.03
C ALA A 13 -27.14 -12.98 7.18
N ILE A 14 -28.26 -13.05 6.45
CA ILE A 14 -29.37 -12.13 6.61
C ILE A 14 -29.94 -12.37 8.02
N LEU A 15 -29.71 -11.41 8.93
CA LEU A 15 -30.32 -11.41 10.26
C LEU A 15 -31.83 -11.16 10.09
N THR A 16 -32.61 -12.23 9.94
CA THR A 16 -34.07 -12.16 10.04
C THR A 16 -34.47 -12.24 11.50
N TRP A 17 -35.34 -11.32 11.93
CA TRP A 17 -35.87 -11.29 13.29
C TRP A 17 -37.39 -11.40 13.23
N ASN A 18 -37.94 -12.33 14.02
CA ASN A 18 -39.37 -12.48 14.23
C ASN A 18 -39.78 -11.69 15.48
N THR A 19 -40.90 -11.00 15.43
CA THR A 19 -41.50 -10.35 16.61
C THR A 19 -42.25 -11.41 17.42
N ALA A 20 -41.90 -11.56 18.70
CA ALA A 20 -42.66 -12.37 19.65
C ALA A 20 -43.47 -11.43 20.55
N GLU A 21 -44.76 -11.71 20.70
CA GLU A 21 -45.67 -11.04 21.62
C GLU A 21 -45.63 -11.75 22.98
N GLY A 22 -45.36 -11.00 24.05
CA GLY A 22 -45.27 -11.53 25.42
C GLY A 22 -46.33 -10.91 26.33
N ALA A 23 -47.14 -11.76 26.96
CA ALA A 23 -48.10 -11.39 28.01
C ALA A 23 -47.43 -11.35 29.40
N GLY A 24 -47.67 -10.27 30.17
CA GLY A 24 -47.25 -10.10 31.57
C GLY A 24 -45.75 -9.74 31.76
N ALA A 25 -45.37 -9.15 32.91
CA ALA A 25 -43.96 -9.05 33.32
C ALA A 25 -43.50 -10.39 33.94
N ALA A 26 -43.62 -11.44 33.15
CA ALA A 26 -43.09 -12.76 33.42
C ALA A 26 -41.58 -12.82 33.08
N THR A 27 -40.92 -13.86 33.56
CA THR A 27 -39.57 -14.24 33.15
C THR A 27 -39.43 -14.22 31.62
N ASN A 28 -38.34 -13.65 31.10
CA ASN A 28 -37.95 -13.63 29.68
C ASN A 28 -38.86 -12.85 28.72
N VAL A 29 -39.76 -11.97 29.18
CA VAL A 29 -40.68 -11.22 28.28
C VAL A 29 -40.00 -10.27 27.31
N ASN A 30 -38.77 -9.83 27.62
CA ASN A 30 -37.92 -9.03 26.74
C ASN A 30 -36.88 -9.85 25.98
N GLU A 31 -36.92 -11.18 26.04
CA GLU A 31 -35.90 -12.04 25.43
C GLU A 31 -35.70 -11.75 23.94
N ALA A 32 -36.78 -11.58 23.16
CA ALA A 32 -36.68 -11.28 21.74
C ALA A 32 -36.03 -9.90 21.47
N ALA A 33 -36.43 -8.88 22.23
CA ALA A 33 -35.88 -7.52 22.12
C ALA A 33 -34.40 -7.47 22.56
N TYR A 34 -34.06 -8.18 23.63
CA TYR A 34 -32.71 -8.32 24.13
C TYR A 34 -31.83 -9.09 23.15
N ALA A 35 -32.31 -10.22 22.61
CA ALA A 35 -31.60 -10.98 21.59
C ALA A 35 -31.37 -10.18 20.31
N MET A 36 -32.31 -9.33 19.90
CA MET A 36 -32.13 -8.39 18.79
C MET A 36 -30.96 -7.44 19.06
N LEU A 37 -30.98 -6.72 20.19
CA LEU A 37 -29.89 -5.80 20.54
C LEU A 37 -28.55 -6.53 20.74
N CYS A 38 -28.56 -7.75 21.28
CA CYS A 38 -27.36 -8.56 21.42
C CYS A 38 -26.78 -9.01 20.08
N LYS A 39 -27.61 -9.40 19.11
CA LYS A 39 -27.14 -9.73 17.75
C LYS A 39 -26.53 -8.49 17.09
N THR A 40 -27.17 -7.33 17.23
CA THR A 40 -26.63 -6.05 16.77
C THR A 40 -25.32 -5.69 17.46
N PHE A 41 -25.24 -5.83 18.79
CA PHE A 41 -24.01 -5.64 19.57
C PHE A 41 -22.90 -6.59 19.12
N ASN A 42 -23.19 -7.88 18.96
CA ASN A 42 -22.20 -8.90 18.60
C ASN A 42 -21.60 -8.64 17.21
N ALA A 43 -22.37 -8.07 16.28
CA ALA A 43 -21.87 -7.68 14.96
C ALA A 43 -20.75 -6.62 15.00
N ILE A 44 -20.64 -5.87 16.11
CA ILE A 44 -19.68 -4.76 16.29
C ILE A 44 -18.85 -4.85 17.57
N ALA A 45 -18.99 -5.91 18.36
CA ALA A 45 -18.38 -6.03 19.69
C ALA A 45 -16.86 -6.14 19.66
N LYS A 46 -16.28 -6.69 18.59
CA LYS A 46 -14.83 -6.76 18.39
C LYS A 46 -14.28 -5.46 17.82
N PRO A 47 -13.03 -5.09 18.14
CA PRO A 47 -12.35 -3.98 17.48
C PRO A 47 -12.30 -4.18 15.96
N TYR A 48 -12.40 -3.07 15.22
CA TYR A 48 -12.20 -3.10 13.78
C TYR A 48 -10.72 -3.37 13.46
N ALA A 49 -10.47 -4.40 12.66
CA ALA A 49 -9.14 -4.69 12.15
C ALA A 49 -8.94 -3.87 10.87
N ALA A 50 -8.01 -2.91 10.91
CA ALA A 50 -7.65 -2.13 9.72
C ALA A 50 -7.20 -3.06 8.58
N PRO A 51 -7.47 -2.69 7.31
CA PRO A 51 -6.83 -3.34 6.18
C PRO A 51 -5.30 -3.17 6.30
N PRO A 52 -4.51 -4.17 5.85
CA PRO A 52 -3.07 -4.08 5.91
C PRO A 52 -2.56 -2.91 5.06
N GLU A 53 -1.65 -2.12 5.63
CA GLU A 53 -1.01 -1.03 4.89
C GLU A 53 0.15 -1.59 4.04
N THR A 54 0.05 -1.41 2.72
CA THR A 54 1.16 -1.75 1.83
C THR A 54 2.35 -0.84 2.10
N VAL A 55 3.49 -1.45 2.43
CA VAL A 55 4.74 -0.75 2.70
C VAL A 55 5.31 -0.19 1.39
N ILE A 56 5.62 1.10 1.40
CA ILE A 56 6.34 1.76 0.31
C ILE A 56 7.83 1.54 0.57
N ASP A 57 8.54 0.92 -0.37
CA ASP A 57 10.00 0.82 -0.29
C ASP A 57 10.60 2.25 -0.34
N PRO A 58 11.22 2.74 0.74
CA PRO A 58 11.76 4.09 0.79
C PRO A 58 12.88 4.31 -0.22
N ASN A 59 13.53 3.24 -0.71
CA ASN A 59 14.64 3.34 -1.63
C ASN A 59 14.19 3.70 -3.05
N ILE A 60 12.97 3.36 -3.48
CA ILE A 60 12.53 3.64 -4.87
C ILE A 60 12.58 5.13 -5.19
N GLU A 61 11.94 5.96 -4.35
CA GLU A 61 11.93 7.40 -4.55
C GLU A 61 13.32 8.01 -4.32
N ALA A 62 14.00 7.61 -3.24
CA ALA A 62 15.31 8.14 -2.88
C ALA A 62 16.37 7.86 -3.96
N GLU A 63 16.41 6.64 -4.49
CA GLU A 63 17.34 6.26 -5.55
C GLU A 63 16.99 6.90 -6.89
N ALA A 64 15.70 7.03 -7.24
CA ALA A 64 15.28 7.70 -8.46
C ALA A 64 15.68 9.19 -8.45
N LEU A 65 15.48 9.87 -7.32
CA LEU A 65 15.91 11.26 -7.12
C LEU A 65 17.42 11.41 -7.19
N ALA A 66 18.15 10.53 -6.49
CA ALA A 66 19.59 10.52 -6.49
C ALA A 66 20.17 10.25 -7.89
N PHE A 67 19.59 9.31 -8.64
CA PHE A 67 19.96 9.03 -10.01
C PHE A 67 19.76 10.26 -10.89
N ASN A 68 18.57 10.88 -10.85
CA ASN A 68 18.26 12.09 -11.60
C ASN A 68 19.22 13.25 -11.26
N PHE A 69 19.53 13.44 -9.98
CA PHE A 69 20.45 14.47 -9.51
C PHE A 69 21.88 14.21 -10.02
N SER A 70 22.37 12.97 -9.93
CA SER A 70 23.71 12.57 -10.39
C SER A 70 23.95 12.81 -11.88
N MET A 71 22.85 12.80 -12.63
CA MET A 71 22.78 12.83 -14.08
C MET A 71 22.72 14.27 -14.61
N HIS A 72 21.92 15.13 -13.97
CA HIS A 72 21.76 16.53 -14.34
C HIS A 72 22.74 17.47 -13.64
N HIS A 73 23.17 17.13 -12.43
CA HIS A 73 24.04 17.97 -11.59
C HIS A 73 25.24 17.17 -11.05
N PRO A 74 26.08 16.61 -11.94
CA PRO A 74 27.17 15.73 -11.53
C PRO A 74 28.22 16.43 -10.67
N THR A 75 28.49 17.72 -10.90
CA THR A 75 29.49 18.47 -10.11
C THR A 75 28.93 18.88 -8.75
N ALA A 76 27.66 19.30 -8.70
CA ALA A 76 26.97 19.53 -7.43
C ALA A 76 26.90 18.27 -6.57
N ALA A 77 26.66 17.10 -7.17
CA ALA A 77 26.61 15.83 -6.44
C ALA A 77 27.94 15.50 -5.73
N GLU A 78 29.07 15.77 -6.39
CA GLU A 78 30.40 15.55 -5.80
C GLU A 78 30.71 16.55 -4.68
N GLU A 79 30.42 17.83 -4.89
CA GLU A 79 30.65 18.90 -3.90
C GLU A 79 29.77 18.73 -2.65
N LEU A 80 28.48 18.40 -2.84
CA LEU A 80 27.52 18.24 -1.74
C LEU A 80 27.73 16.95 -0.95
N ALA A 81 28.14 15.86 -1.61
CA ALA A 81 28.38 14.61 -0.91
C ALA A 81 29.68 14.58 -0.11
N ASN A 82 30.56 15.58 -0.27
CA ASN A 82 31.76 15.73 0.54
C ASN A 82 31.39 15.95 2.02
N GLU A 83 32.01 15.17 2.92
CA GLU A 83 31.76 15.25 4.36
C GLU A 83 32.08 16.62 4.95
N GLN A 84 33.01 17.37 4.35
CA GLN A 84 33.38 18.71 4.78
C GLN A 84 32.32 19.77 4.46
N THR A 85 31.40 19.48 3.54
CA THR A 85 30.28 20.35 3.15
C THR A 85 29.17 20.26 4.18
N THR A 86 29.39 20.76 5.39
CA THR A 86 28.45 20.63 6.53
C THR A 86 27.28 21.61 6.47
N GLU A 87 27.45 22.76 5.81
CA GLU A 87 26.49 23.86 5.77
C GLU A 87 26.53 24.56 4.40
N ARG A 88 25.41 25.17 4.00
CA ARG A 88 25.28 25.85 2.71
C ARG A 88 26.23 27.04 2.55
N ASN A 89 26.50 27.78 3.62
CA ASN A 89 27.42 28.93 3.63
C ASN A 89 28.88 28.58 3.25
N LYS A 90 29.28 27.30 3.33
CA LYS A 90 30.59 26.81 2.93
C LYS A 90 30.72 26.59 1.42
N LEU A 91 29.60 26.57 0.70
CA LEU A 91 29.59 26.47 -0.76
C LEU A 91 29.98 27.81 -1.38
N LYS A 92 30.74 27.77 -2.47
CA LYS A 92 31.02 28.99 -3.23
C LYS A 92 29.72 29.48 -3.88
N LYS A 93 29.41 30.77 -3.79
CA LYS A 93 28.19 31.34 -4.40
C LYS A 93 28.07 31.06 -5.91
N THR A 94 29.18 30.82 -6.59
CA THR A 94 29.25 30.50 -8.02
C THR A 94 29.20 28.99 -8.32
N SER A 95 29.23 28.11 -7.33
CA SER A 95 29.22 26.66 -7.57
C SER A 95 27.82 26.16 -7.91
N GLU A 96 27.76 25.10 -8.73
CA GLU A 96 26.50 24.46 -9.10
C GLU A 96 25.74 24.01 -7.84
N ALA A 97 26.44 23.47 -6.84
CA ALA A 97 25.87 23.09 -5.55
C ALA A 97 25.15 24.25 -4.85
N PHE A 98 25.71 25.46 -4.86
CA PHE A 98 25.06 26.63 -4.26
C PHE A 98 23.81 27.06 -5.04
N GLN A 99 23.82 26.89 -6.37
CA GLN A 99 22.72 27.28 -7.26
C GLN A 99 21.52 26.31 -7.18
N VAL A 100 21.78 25.02 -6.99
CA VAL A 100 20.71 24.00 -6.90
C VAL A 100 20.17 23.81 -5.49
N THR A 101 20.72 24.51 -4.48
CA THR A 101 20.29 24.43 -3.08
C THR A 101 19.83 25.77 -2.52
N THR A 102 18.86 25.72 -1.62
CA THR A 102 18.44 26.81 -0.74
C THR A 102 18.75 26.44 0.71
N ASP A 103 18.65 27.40 1.65
CA ASP A 103 18.87 27.12 3.07
C ASP A 103 17.87 26.05 3.58
N GLU A 104 16.63 26.04 3.09
CA GLU A 104 15.59 25.06 3.44
C GLU A 104 15.82 23.67 2.81
N THR A 105 16.46 23.60 1.65
CA THR A 105 16.60 22.35 0.88
C THR A 105 17.98 21.70 1.01
N PHE A 106 18.94 22.40 1.62
CA PHE A 106 20.34 21.99 1.69
C PHE A 106 20.53 20.55 2.20
N ASP A 107 19.98 20.22 3.37
CA ASP A 107 20.18 18.88 3.97
C ASP A 107 19.56 17.77 3.13
N LYS A 108 18.38 18.02 2.54
CA LYS A 108 17.69 17.06 1.68
C LYS A 108 18.48 16.80 0.39
N ILE A 109 18.98 17.86 -0.25
CA ILE A 109 19.74 17.73 -1.50
C ILE A 109 21.13 17.15 -1.21
N LYS A 110 21.76 17.47 -0.07
CA LYS A 110 22.98 16.82 0.40
C LYS A 110 22.80 15.31 0.58
N SER A 111 21.73 14.87 1.26
CA SER A 111 21.40 13.44 1.40
C SER A 111 21.14 12.77 0.04
N THR A 112 20.49 13.48 -0.88
CA THR A 112 20.27 13.03 -2.27
C THR A 112 21.61 12.86 -3.00
N ALA A 113 22.54 13.80 -2.86
CA ALA A 113 23.89 13.76 -3.43
C ALA A 113 24.74 12.61 -2.86
N GLN A 114 24.67 12.37 -1.55
CA GLN A 114 25.35 11.24 -0.91
C GLN A 114 24.81 9.89 -1.44
N THR A 115 23.50 9.78 -1.60
CA THR A 115 22.86 8.61 -2.21
C THR A 115 23.27 8.47 -3.68
N ALA A 116 23.39 9.58 -4.42
CA ALA A 116 23.87 9.59 -5.80
C ALA A 116 25.29 9.03 -5.93
N LEU A 117 26.22 9.45 -5.06
CA LEU A 117 27.58 8.91 -5.06
C LEU A 117 27.64 7.44 -4.64
N ARG A 118 26.75 7.00 -3.74
CA ARG A 118 26.64 5.58 -3.39
C ARG A 118 26.17 4.74 -4.57
N LEU A 119 25.19 5.24 -5.33
CA LEU A 119 24.71 4.58 -6.55
C LEU A 119 25.80 4.49 -7.62
N ARG A 120 26.64 5.53 -7.78
CA ARG A 120 27.82 5.51 -8.69
C ARG A 120 28.78 4.37 -8.45
N LYS A 121 28.96 3.98 -7.19
CA LYS A 121 29.86 2.87 -6.83
C LYS A 121 29.26 1.49 -7.13
N ASN A 122 27.93 1.37 -7.07
CA ASN A 122 27.25 0.07 -6.99
C ASN A 122 26.34 -0.27 -8.17
N LYS A 123 25.97 0.69 -9.04
CA LYS A 123 25.07 0.46 -10.17
C LYS A 123 25.69 0.97 -11.47
N HIS A 124 25.75 0.10 -12.49
CA HIS A 124 26.40 0.38 -13.79
C HIS A 124 25.90 1.67 -14.49
N PHE A 125 24.62 2.01 -14.33
CA PHE A 125 24.02 3.18 -14.98
C PHE A 125 24.27 4.52 -14.25
N ALA A 126 24.90 4.54 -13.08
CA ALA A 126 25.04 5.77 -12.31
C ALA A 126 26.09 6.76 -12.84
N ASN A 127 26.86 6.39 -13.88
CA ASN A 127 27.75 7.29 -14.62
C ASN A 127 27.10 7.86 -15.90
N LEU A 128 25.78 7.74 -16.04
CA LEU A 128 25.06 8.17 -17.23
C LEU A 128 25.13 9.70 -17.39
N LYS A 129 25.65 10.18 -18.53
CA LYS A 129 25.66 11.60 -18.94
C LYS A 129 24.75 11.85 -20.14
N ALA A 130 24.18 13.04 -20.22
CA ALA A 130 23.42 13.47 -21.39
C ALA A 130 24.36 13.69 -22.58
N THR A 131 24.03 13.08 -23.71
CA THR A 131 24.67 13.27 -25.02
C THR A 131 23.58 13.49 -26.06
N PRO A 132 23.88 14.07 -27.25
CA PRO A 132 22.89 14.19 -28.32
C PRO A 132 22.23 12.84 -28.68
N THR A 133 22.97 11.75 -28.58
CA THR A 133 22.54 10.39 -28.94
C THR A 133 21.54 9.78 -27.95
N ASN A 134 21.57 10.16 -26.67
CA ASN A 134 20.70 9.63 -25.64
C ASN A 134 19.72 10.67 -25.04
N GLN A 135 19.73 11.91 -25.53
CA GLN A 135 18.98 13.04 -24.96
C GLN A 135 17.48 12.74 -24.74
N HIS A 136 16.83 12.04 -25.68
CA HIS A 136 15.42 11.66 -25.56
C HIS A 136 15.16 10.68 -24.41
N LEU A 137 16.07 9.71 -24.18
CA LEU A 137 15.97 8.77 -23.07
C LEU A 137 16.23 9.46 -21.73
N MET A 138 17.11 10.46 -21.71
CA MET A 138 17.39 11.28 -20.53
C MET A 138 16.17 12.12 -20.13
N ALA A 139 15.46 12.69 -21.12
CA ALA A 139 14.18 13.34 -20.89
C ALA A 139 13.13 12.33 -20.37
N GLY A 140 13.12 11.10 -20.91
CA GLY A 140 12.30 10.01 -20.41
C GLY A 140 12.60 9.62 -18.96
N VAL A 141 13.88 9.55 -18.57
CA VAL A 141 14.32 9.32 -17.19
C VAL A 141 13.76 10.39 -16.26
N ALA A 142 13.95 11.68 -16.60
CA ALA A 142 13.44 12.78 -15.79
C ALA A 142 11.90 12.72 -15.64
N HIS A 143 11.19 12.35 -16.70
CA HIS A 143 9.73 12.16 -16.65
C HIS A 143 9.33 11.01 -15.72
N ILE A 144 9.99 9.86 -15.80
CA ILE A 144 9.70 8.71 -14.93
C ILE A 144 9.99 9.06 -13.46
N VAL A 145 11.08 9.76 -13.18
CA VAL A 145 11.42 10.20 -11.82
C VAL A 145 10.33 11.11 -11.26
N LYS A 146 9.81 12.05 -12.06
CA LYS A 146 8.67 12.89 -11.67
C LYS A 146 7.43 12.04 -11.36
N GLN A 147 7.11 11.05 -12.19
CA GLN A 147 6.00 10.14 -11.95
C GLN A 147 6.18 9.31 -10.68
N ILE A 148 7.41 8.91 -10.33
CA ILE A 148 7.73 8.21 -9.07
C ILE A 148 7.43 9.13 -7.88
N GLN A 149 7.86 10.39 -7.91
CA GLN A 149 7.59 11.35 -6.83
C GLN A 149 6.07 11.57 -6.64
N GLU A 150 5.34 11.84 -7.73
CA GLU A 150 3.89 12.06 -7.71
C GLU A 150 3.15 10.82 -7.18
N THR A 151 3.54 9.64 -7.64
CA THR A 151 2.92 8.37 -7.23
C THR A 151 3.24 8.07 -5.76
N THR A 152 4.45 8.37 -5.29
CA THR A 152 4.84 8.18 -3.88
C THR A 152 4.08 9.13 -2.96
N ALA A 153 3.94 10.40 -3.33
CA ALA A 153 3.15 11.37 -2.59
C ALA A 153 1.68 10.96 -2.52
N ALA A 154 1.09 10.52 -3.64
CA ALA A 154 -0.28 10.03 -3.69
C ALA A 154 -0.50 8.76 -2.84
N ALA A 155 0.51 7.88 -2.77
CA ALA A 155 0.45 6.66 -1.96
C ALA A 155 0.50 6.99 -0.46
N ARG A 156 1.38 7.91 -0.05
CA ARG A 156 1.47 8.40 1.34
C ARG A 156 0.21 9.15 1.78
N ALA A 157 -0.45 9.85 0.86
CA ALA A 157 -1.69 10.57 1.12
C ALA A 157 -2.94 9.65 1.23
N ALA A 158 -2.81 8.34 1.02
CA ALA A 158 -3.90 7.40 1.27
C ALA A 158 -4.10 7.24 2.78
N ASP A 159 -5.18 7.82 3.30
CA ASP A 159 -5.44 7.97 4.74
C ASP A 159 -6.15 6.73 5.33
N ILE A 160 -5.39 5.65 5.56
CA ILE A 160 -5.93 4.41 6.14
C ILE A 160 -6.09 4.57 7.68
N ILE A 161 -5.16 5.28 8.32
CA ILE A 161 -5.07 5.39 9.78
C ILE A 161 -6.21 6.23 10.34
N SER A 162 -6.53 7.38 9.74
CA SER A 162 -7.63 8.23 10.19
C SER A 162 -8.98 7.54 10.00
N GLU A 163 -9.16 6.84 8.87
CA GLU A 163 -10.40 6.10 8.60
C GLU A 163 -10.58 4.92 9.56
N HIS A 164 -9.50 4.21 9.90
CA HIS A 164 -9.52 3.18 10.96
C HIS A 164 -9.92 3.77 12.32
N ALA A 165 -9.29 4.88 12.73
CA ALA A 165 -9.60 5.55 13.99
C ALA A 165 -11.06 6.04 14.02
N SER A 166 -11.55 6.59 12.91
CA SER A 166 -12.93 7.05 12.76
C SER A 166 -13.92 5.89 12.85
N ALA A 167 -13.66 4.77 12.16
CA ALA A 167 -14.47 3.57 12.26
C ALA A 167 -14.55 3.08 13.71
N GLN A 168 -13.40 2.94 14.39
CA GLN A 168 -13.36 2.48 15.78
C GLN A 168 -14.09 3.43 16.74
N LYS A 169 -13.96 4.74 16.54
CA LYS A 169 -14.69 5.75 17.30
C LYS A 169 -16.20 5.56 17.15
N TYR A 170 -16.71 5.44 15.93
CA TYR A 170 -18.14 5.26 15.70
C TYR A 170 -18.67 3.93 16.26
N LEU A 171 -17.90 2.84 16.18
CA LEU A 171 -18.25 1.58 16.83
C LEU A 171 -18.36 1.73 18.36
N ASN A 172 -17.40 2.43 18.98
CA ASN A 172 -17.45 2.71 20.42
C ASN A 172 -18.65 3.59 20.79
N GLN A 173 -18.95 4.61 19.98
CA GLN A 173 -20.11 5.47 20.22
C GLN A 173 -21.42 4.70 20.08
N ALA A 174 -21.54 3.78 19.11
CA ALA A 174 -22.71 2.93 18.95
C ALA A 174 -22.93 2.01 20.18
N ILE A 175 -21.87 1.39 20.69
CA ILE A 175 -21.98 0.46 21.82
C ILE A 175 -22.12 1.19 23.15
N TYR A 176 -21.23 2.14 23.44
CA TYR A 176 -21.01 2.68 24.77
C TYR A 176 -21.52 4.11 24.95
N GLY A 177 -21.81 4.82 23.85
CA GLY A 177 -22.17 6.24 23.86
C GLY A 177 -20.98 7.18 24.08
N SER A 178 -19.75 6.69 23.86
CA SER A 178 -18.50 7.42 24.04
C SER A 178 -17.47 7.05 22.97
N ASP A 179 -16.49 7.93 22.73
CA ASP A 179 -15.43 7.70 21.74
C ASP A 179 -14.53 6.48 22.08
N THR A 180 -14.50 6.09 23.35
CA THR A 180 -13.74 4.95 23.87
C THR A 180 -14.65 3.95 24.60
N VAL A 181 -14.12 2.77 24.90
CA VAL A 181 -14.80 1.76 25.72
C VAL A 181 -15.12 2.34 27.09
N ASN A 182 -16.40 2.31 27.46
CA ASN A 182 -16.86 2.77 28.76
C ASN A 182 -18.02 1.89 29.24
N ASP A 183 -17.76 1.01 30.18
CA ASP A 183 -18.78 0.13 30.77
C ASP A 183 -19.57 0.79 31.91
N ASN A 184 -19.23 2.02 32.31
CA ASN A 184 -20.02 2.74 33.31
C ASN A 184 -21.35 3.19 32.69
N ILE A 185 -22.43 3.09 33.45
CA ILE A 185 -23.76 3.51 33.02
C ILE A 185 -24.65 3.86 34.20
N LYS A 186 -25.35 4.97 34.05
CA LYS A 186 -26.43 5.41 34.92
C LYS A 186 -27.62 5.81 34.06
N LEU A 187 -28.80 5.30 34.37
CA LEU A 187 -30.04 5.71 33.72
C LEU A 187 -30.77 6.80 34.50
N THR A 188 -30.37 7.05 35.73
CA THR A 188 -30.93 8.09 36.59
C THR A 188 -29.76 8.89 37.17
N ASP A 189 -30.00 10.15 37.55
CA ASP A 189 -28.95 11.00 38.09
C ASP A 189 -29.39 11.76 39.35
N SER A 190 -28.43 12.38 40.02
CA SER A 190 -28.68 13.16 41.24
C SER A 190 -29.46 14.45 41.01
N THR A 191 -29.73 14.82 39.74
CA THR A 191 -30.53 15.99 39.38
C THR A 191 -32.03 15.67 39.29
N GLY A 192 -32.40 14.40 39.51
CA GLY A 192 -33.79 13.94 39.49
C GLY A 192 -34.21 13.31 38.17
N ARG A 193 -33.29 13.01 37.24
CA ARG A 193 -33.64 12.30 36.01
C ARG A 193 -34.21 10.92 36.35
N THR A 194 -35.42 10.64 35.88
CA THR A 194 -36.10 9.36 36.10
C THR A 194 -35.75 8.34 35.00
N ARG A 195 -35.98 7.05 35.28
CA ARG A 195 -35.80 5.99 34.26
C ARG A 195 -36.70 6.22 33.05
N GLN A 196 -37.94 6.66 33.29
CA GLN A 196 -38.88 7.07 32.25
C GLN A 196 -38.28 8.16 31.35
N GLN A 197 -37.71 9.21 31.95
CA GLN A 197 -37.05 10.27 31.18
C GLN A 197 -35.84 9.77 30.42
N SER A 198 -35.12 8.76 30.88
CA SER A 198 -33.94 8.22 30.19
C SER A 198 -34.24 7.17 29.12
N CYS A 199 -35.24 6.34 29.34
CA CYS A 199 -35.62 5.21 28.49
C CYS A 199 -36.78 5.53 27.55
N GLY A 200 -37.47 6.64 27.82
CA GLY A 200 -38.44 7.25 26.94
C GLY A 200 -39.83 7.34 27.59
N GLN A 201 -40.44 8.50 27.43
CA GLN A 201 -41.83 8.76 27.77
C GLN A 201 -42.64 8.80 26.48
N THR A 202 -43.69 8.00 26.40
CA THR A 202 -44.57 7.95 25.24
C THR A 202 -45.40 9.22 25.09
N GLY A 203 -45.85 9.52 23.87
CA GLY A 203 -46.58 10.76 23.58
C GLY A 203 -45.65 11.95 23.40
N ASN A 204 -46.12 13.16 23.75
CA ASN A 204 -45.42 14.42 23.42
C ASN A 204 -44.23 14.74 24.34
N ASP A 205 -44.02 13.98 25.40
CA ASP A 205 -43.10 14.32 26.51
C ASP A 205 -41.71 13.68 26.36
N ASN A 206 -41.39 13.05 25.22
CA ASN A 206 -40.14 12.31 25.02
C ASN A 206 -38.86 13.16 24.80
N THR A 207 -38.90 14.46 25.13
CA THR A 207 -37.82 15.41 24.80
C THR A 207 -36.55 15.23 25.64
N GLN A 208 -36.69 14.70 26.86
CA GLN A 208 -35.58 14.45 27.78
C GLN A 208 -34.90 13.08 27.56
N SER A 209 -35.40 12.30 26.59
CA SER A 209 -34.95 10.94 26.37
C SER A 209 -33.54 10.80 25.84
N THR A 210 -32.73 10.09 26.61
CA THR A 210 -31.40 9.60 26.24
C THR A 210 -31.42 8.22 25.58
N ALA A 211 -32.61 7.60 25.47
CA ALA A 211 -32.79 6.42 24.64
C ALA A 211 -32.30 6.73 23.22
N SER A 212 -31.74 5.71 22.57
CA SER A 212 -31.05 5.79 21.29
C SER A 212 -29.59 6.26 21.32
N ASN A 213 -29.05 6.70 22.46
CA ASN A 213 -27.65 7.15 22.52
C ASN A 213 -26.63 6.01 22.31
N SER A 214 -26.92 4.80 22.83
CA SER A 214 -26.03 3.64 22.70
C SER A 214 -26.77 2.32 22.92
N ILE A 215 -26.26 1.22 22.37
CA ILE A 215 -26.82 -0.13 22.59
C ILE A 215 -26.78 -0.50 24.08
N LYS A 216 -25.70 -0.13 24.78
CA LYS A 216 -25.58 -0.30 26.25
C LYS A 216 -26.74 0.36 27.00
N HIS A 217 -27.06 1.61 26.62
CA HIS A 217 -28.15 2.36 27.23
C HIS A 217 -29.50 1.66 27.01
N ASP A 218 -29.77 1.26 25.78
CA ASP A 218 -31.04 0.66 25.41
C ASP A 218 -31.21 -0.76 26.01
N ILE A 219 -30.14 -1.57 26.07
CA ILE A 219 -30.13 -2.84 26.81
C ILE A 219 -30.44 -2.59 28.29
N MET A 220 -29.84 -1.58 28.92
CA MET A 220 -30.14 -1.29 30.32
C MET A 220 -31.57 -0.82 30.53
N CYS A 221 -32.15 -0.09 29.58
CA CYS A 221 -33.55 0.30 29.64
C CYS A 221 -34.50 -0.91 29.56
N LEU A 222 -34.20 -1.90 28.71
CA LEU A 222 -34.97 -3.14 28.60
C LEU A 222 -34.84 -4.06 29.80
N CYS A 223 -33.63 -4.15 30.36
CA CYS A 223 -33.29 -5.26 31.26
C CYS A 223 -33.03 -4.83 32.71
N GLY A 224 -32.88 -3.53 32.98
CA GLY A 224 -32.54 -3.04 34.29
C GLY A 224 -33.61 -3.35 35.35
N VAL A 225 -33.14 -3.69 36.56
CA VAL A 225 -33.98 -4.05 37.71
C VAL A 225 -34.80 -2.85 38.19
N ALA A 226 -36.08 -3.07 38.49
CA ALA A 226 -37.00 -2.03 38.99
C ALA A 226 -36.65 -1.58 40.43
N ALA A 227 -37.28 -0.49 40.90
CA ALA A 227 -36.99 0.13 42.20
C ALA A 227 -37.22 -0.80 43.41
N GLY A 228 -38.07 -1.82 43.25
CA GLY A 228 -38.36 -2.84 44.26
C GLY A 228 -37.60 -4.16 44.12
N GLY A 229 -36.59 -4.23 43.24
CA GLY A 229 -35.82 -5.47 43.00
C GLY A 229 -36.50 -6.48 42.05
N ALA A 230 -37.67 -6.14 41.50
CA ALA A 230 -38.34 -6.95 40.50
C ALA A 230 -37.65 -6.84 39.12
N GLY A 231 -37.84 -7.87 38.29
CA GLY A 231 -37.41 -7.87 36.90
C GLY A 231 -35.97 -8.30 36.64
N THR A 232 -35.37 -9.08 37.54
CA THR A 232 -33.99 -9.59 37.41
C THR A 232 -33.78 -10.53 36.22
N ASP A 233 -34.86 -11.05 35.66
CA ASP A 233 -34.92 -12.08 34.61
C ASP A 233 -35.79 -11.65 33.41
N VAL A 234 -36.14 -10.37 33.30
CA VAL A 234 -37.03 -9.83 32.24
C VAL A 234 -36.45 -10.08 30.84
N CYS A 235 -35.14 -9.94 30.68
CA CYS A 235 -34.47 -10.15 29.38
C CYS A 235 -33.95 -11.58 29.18
N HIS A 236 -33.56 -12.25 30.26
CA HIS A 236 -33.07 -13.62 30.26
C HIS A 236 -32.88 -14.09 31.70
N THR A 237 -32.95 -15.39 31.96
CA THR A 237 -32.59 -15.97 33.25
C THR A 237 -31.07 -16.18 33.33
N PHE A 238 -30.36 -15.27 34.01
CA PHE A 238 -28.91 -15.36 34.16
C PHE A 238 -28.51 -16.25 35.34
N SER A 239 -27.44 -17.03 35.19
CA SER A 239 -26.85 -17.82 36.28
C SER A 239 -26.43 -16.95 37.47
N ASN A 240 -25.97 -15.73 37.18
CA ASN A 240 -25.78 -14.65 38.14
C ASN A 240 -26.82 -13.57 37.87
N PRO A 241 -27.89 -13.47 38.68
CA PRO A 241 -28.97 -12.53 38.45
C PRO A 241 -28.50 -11.06 38.46
N LEU A 242 -29.27 -10.22 37.77
CA LEU A 242 -29.16 -8.77 37.95
C LEU A 242 -29.58 -8.41 39.39
N SER A 243 -29.07 -7.29 39.91
CA SER A 243 -29.11 -7.04 41.35
C SER A 243 -29.23 -5.57 41.74
N THR A 244 -28.87 -4.64 40.85
CA THR A 244 -28.84 -3.20 41.12
C THR A 244 -30.09 -2.56 40.56
N ALA A 245 -30.95 -2.07 41.45
CA ALA A 245 -32.14 -1.31 41.06
C ALA A 245 -31.76 -0.01 40.33
N VAL A 246 -32.48 0.28 39.24
CA VAL A 246 -32.34 1.51 38.45
C VAL A 246 -33.05 2.67 39.16
N THR A 247 -32.45 3.16 40.23
CA THR A 247 -32.96 4.25 41.05
C THR A 247 -31.84 5.19 41.47
N GLY A 248 -32.21 6.43 41.83
CA GLY A 248 -31.27 7.42 42.35
C GLY A 248 -30.11 7.70 41.39
N ASN A 249 -28.87 7.65 41.88
CA ASN A 249 -27.66 7.85 41.07
C ASN A 249 -26.81 6.56 41.00
N ASN A 250 -27.47 5.40 41.08
CA ASN A 250 -26.81 4.09 41.14
C ASN A 250 -25.96 3.85 39.89
N GLU A 251 -24.77 3.28 40.10
CA GLU A 251 -23.90 2.81 39.02
C GLU A 251 -24.30 1.39 38.62
N LEU A 252 -24.62 1.19 37.35
CA LEU A 252 -25.19 -0.05 36.83
C LEU A 252 -24.16 -0.95 36.12
N LYS A 253 -22.88 -0.55 36.12
CA LYS A 253 -21.77 -1.29 35.49
C LYS A 253 -21.79 -2.80 35.74
N ALA A 254 -21.99 -3.23 36.99
CA ALA A 254 -21.95 -4.65 37.34
C ALA A 254 -23.03 -5.46 36.62
N ASP A 255 -24.25 -4.91 36.52
CA ASP A 255 -25.36 -5.56 35.82
C ASP A 255 -25.23 -5.41 34.30
N TRP A 256 -24.70 -4.28 33.81
CA TRP A 256 -24.32 -4.14 32.40
C TRP A 256 -23.33 -5.22 31.96
N LEU A 257 -22.29 -5.51 32.75
CA LEU A 257 -21.31 -6.54 32.40
C LEU A 257 -21.93 -7.94 32.31
N LYS A 258 -22.94 -8.26 33.15
CA LYS A 258 -23.71 -9.51 33.05
C LYS A 258 -24.50 -9.57 31.74
N LEU A 259 -25.18 -8.48 31.39
CA LEU A 259 -25.95 -8.36 30.15
C LEU A 259 -25.05 -8.39 28.90
N LYS A 260 -23.88 -7.75 28.95
CA LYS A 260 -22.87 -7.80 27.90
C LYS A 260 -22.35 -9.23 27.72
N GLY A 261 -22.09 -9.95 28.81
CA GLY A 261 -21.72 -11.36 28.80
C GLY A 261 -22.82 -12.26 28.24
N GLY A 262 -24.09 -11.98 28.56
CA GLY A 262 -25.24 -12.67 27.99
C GLY A 262 -25.32 -12.54 26.46
N CYS A 263 -25.01 -11.36 25.91
CA CYS A 263 -24.96 -11.19 24.46
C CYS A 263 -23.93 -12.11 23.80
N ALA A 264 -22.75 -12.29 24.41
CA ALA A 264 -21.73 -13.21 23.89
C ALA A 264 -22.19 -14.68 23.89
N ALA A 265 -23.11 -15.06 24.77
CA ALA A 265 -23.69 -16.40 24.81
C ALA A 265 -24.78 -16.63 23.73
N ILE A 266 -25.41 -15.56 23.23
CA ILE A 266 -26.48 -15.63 22.22
C ILE A 266 -25.94 -15.90 20.80
N GLY A 267 -24.67 -15.58 20.53
CA GLY A 267 -24.09 -15.84 19.22
C GLY A 267 -22.65 -15.37 19.09
N GLU A 268 -22.03 -15.75 17.98
CA GLU A 268 -20.65 -15.41 17.69
C GLU A 268 -20.46 -13.89 17.52
N GLN A 269 -19.28 -13.42 17.93
CA GLN A 269 -18.81 -12.05 17.73
C GLN A 269 -17.75 -12.05 16.63
N PRO A 270 -18.13 -11.84 15.36
CA PRO A 270 -17.17 -11.76 14.26
C PRO A 270 -16.37 -10.45 14.32
N SER A 271 -15.28 -10.38 13.57
CA SER A 271 -14.64 -9.09 13.28
C SER A 271 -15.61 -8.25 12.44
N PRO A 272 -15.86 -6.98 12.80
CA PRO A 272 -16.81 -6.15 12.07
C PRO A 272 -16.28 -5.87 10.66
N THR A 273 -17.21 -5.87 9.69
CA THR A 273 -16.98 -5.47 8.30
C THR A 273 -17.95 -4.36 7.92
N PRO A 274 -17.71 -3.58 6.85
CA PRO A 274 -18.65 -2.57 6.38
C PRO A 274 -20.06 -3.13 6.16
N GLN A 275 -20.16 -4.26 5.45
CA GLN A 275 -21.43 -4.86 5.03
C GLN A 275 -22.19 -5.44 6.22
N MET A 276 -21.51 -6.14 7.13
CA MET A 276 -22.16 -6.70 8.32
C MET A 276 -22.65 -5.61 9.27
N THR A 277 -21.85 -4.57 9.46
CA THR A 277 -22.20 -3.44 10.33
C THR A 277 -23.40 -2.68 9.77
N ALA A 278 -23.40 -2.35 8.47
CA ALA A 278 -24.53 -1.70 7.82
C ALA A 278 -25.79 -2.57 7.86
N SER A 279 -25.65 -3.88 7.59
CA SER A 279 -26.79 -4.81 7.57
C SER A 279 -27.40 -4.99 8.97
N ALA A 280 -26.57 -5.07 10.02
CA ALA A 280 -27.02 -5.11 11.41
C ALA A 280 -27.74 -3.81 11.82
N ALA A 281 -27.27 -2.66 11.33
CA ALA A 281 -27.91 -1.36 11.55
C ALA A 281 -29.29 -1.26 10.87
N GLU A 282 -29.43 -1.74 9.63
CA GLU A 282 -30.71 -1.73 8.92
C GLU A 282 -31.71 -2.76 9.46
N ALA A 283 -31.24 -3.93 9.86
CA ALA A 283 -32.06 -4.90 10.57
C ALA A 283 -32.61 -4.28 11.86
N ALA A 284 -31.74 -3.65 12.67
CA ALA A 284 -32.08 -2.92 13.88
C ALA A 284 -33.17 -1.88 13.63
N ALA A 285 -32.94 -1.02 12.64
CA ALA A 285 -33.88 0.04 12.27
C ALA A 285 -35.25 -0.55 11.89
N THR A 286 -35.26 -1.60 11.07
CA THR A 286 -36.49 -2.24 10.58
C THR A 286 -37.29 -2.87 11.72
N TYR A 287 -36.63 -3.52 12.66
CA TYR A 287 -37.29 -4.15 13.80
C TYR A 287 -37.88 -3.13 14.76
N ILE A 288 -37.10 -2.10 15.09
CA ILE A 288 -37.56 -1.04 15.97
C ILE A 288 -38.72 -0.30 15.32
N ALA A 289 -38.70 -0.07 14.02
CA ALA A 289 -39.79 0.59 13.31
C ALA A 289 -41.11 -0.20 13.35
N LYS A 290 -41.03 -1.53 13.42
CA LYS A 290 -42.20 -2.41 13.56
C LYS A 290 -42.64 -2.60 15.01
N ALA A 291 -41.75 -2.35 15.98
CA ALA A 291 -42.06 -2.49 17.39
C ALA A 291 -43.01 -1.36 17.85
N GLY A 292 -43.98 -1.68 18.69
CA GLY A 292 -45.05 -0.75 19.05
C GLY A 292 -46.10 -1.38 19.97
N THR A 293 -47.15 -0.61 20.26
CA THR A 293 -48.35 -1.11 20.94
C THR A 293 -49.23 -1.90 19.97
N THR A 294 -49.96 -2.89 20.48
CA THR A 294 -50.87 -3.73 19.68
C THR A 294 -51.98 -2.95 18.99
N ASP A 295 -52.41 -1.82 19.57
CA ASP A 295 -53.41 -0.93 18.97
C ASP A 295 -52.85 0.00 17.89
N GLY A 296 -51.53 -0.06 17.63
CA GLY A 296 -50.84 0.72 16.61
C GLY A 296 -50.72 2.22 16.92
N LYS A 297 -51.14 2.69 18.09
CA LYS A 297 -51.07 4.11 18.46
C LYS A 297 -49.64 4.57 18.75
N ILE A 298 -48.79 3.66 19.22
CA ILE A 298 -47.38 3.93 19.52
C ILE A 298 -46.53 3.00 18.67
N SER A 299 -45.59 3.58 17.92
CA SER A 299 -44.55 2.85 17.20
C SER A 299 -43.18 3.16 17.79
N HIS A 300 -42.15 2.40 17.42
CA HIS A 300 -40.79 2.55 17.93
C HIS A 300 -40.71 2.40 19.45
N LEU A 301 -41.53 1.49 19.98
CA LEU A 301 -41.51 1.07 21.38
C LEU A 301 -40.99 -0.36 21.43
N LEU A 302 -39.75 -0.53 21.89
CA LEU A 302 -39.10 -1.83 22.00
C LEU A 302 -39.27 -2.38 23.42
N GLY A 303 -39.70 -3.64 23.53
CA GLY A 303 -39.82 -4.34 24.81
C GLY A 303 -41.22 -4.30 25.42
N TYR A 304 -41.32 -4.90 26.60
CA TYR A 304 -42.55 -5.16 27.31
C TYR A 304 -43.18 -3.89 27.86
N HIS A 305 -44.50 -3.82 27.75
CA HIS A 305 -45.34 -2.78 28.31
C HIS A 305 -46.73 -3.35 28.63
N GLN A 306 -47.39 -2.75 29.61
CA GLN A 306 -48.80 -2.98 29.88
C GLN A 306 -49.68 -2.02 29.08
N THR A 307 -50.85 -2.51 28.68
CA THR A 307 -51.95 -1.75 28.05
C THR A 307 -51.48 -0.87 26.88
N ASP A 308 -51.46 0.44 27.04
CA ASP A 308 -51.18 1.43 25.99
C ASP A 308 -49.85 2.14 26.17
N ALA A 309 -49.04 1.72 27.16
CA ALA A 309 -47.74 2.30 27.50
C ALA A 309 -47.74 3.82 27.77
N ASN A 310 -48.88 4.47 28.04
CA ASN A 310 -48.98 5.93 28.14
C ASN A 310 -48.09 6.58 29.23
N SER A 311 -47.67 5.83 30.24
CA SER A 311 -46.73 6.28 31.28
C SER A 311 -45.27 5.97 30.93
N GLY A 312 -44.98 5.44 29.75
CA GLY A 312 -43.63 5.23 29.24
C GLY A 312 -42.83 4.13 29.92
N CYS A 313 -41.52 4.18 29.69
CA CYS A 313 -40.58 3.12 30.06
C CYS A 313 -39.98 3.33 31.46
N THR A 314 -40.78 3.05 32.48
CA THR A 314 -40.42 3.23 33.89
C THR A 314 -39.66 2.03 34.48
N GLY A 315 -39.74 0.86 33.83
CA GLY A 315 -39.24 -0.39 34.38
C GLY A 315 -40.24 -1.15 35.25
N GLU A 316 -41.41 -0.58 35.50
CA GLU A 316 -42.46 -1.20 36.31
C GLU A 316 -43.41 -2.06 35.46
N ASN A 317 -44.12 -2.98 36.10
CA ASN A 317 -45.06 -3.90 35.45
C ASN A 317 -46.54 -3.53 35.65
N THR A 318 -46.81 -2.31 36.09
CA THR A 318 -48.16 -1.79 36.34
C THR A 318 -48.79 -1.23 35.07
N ALA A 319 -50.10 -0.98 35.10
CA ALA A 319 -50.85 -0.44 33.96
C ALA A 319 -50.16 0.79 33.33
N ASN A 320 -50.17 0.83 31.99
CA ASN A 320 -49.62 1.89 31.14
C ASN A 320 -48.08 2.07 31.23
N GLN A 321 -47.35 1.17 31.89
CA GLN A 321 -45.90 1.24 32.11
C GLN A 321 -45.19 0.00 31.55
N GLY A 322 -43.86 0.04 31.46
CA GLY A 322 -43.10 -1.12 30.99
C GLY A 322 -41.59 -1.05 31.17
N THR A 323 -40.97 -2.22 31.05
CA THR A 323 -39.53 -2.41 30.82
C THR A 323 -39.26 -2.31 29.32
N CYS A 324 -39.15 -1.09 28.82
CA CYS A 324 -39.09 -0.81 27.39
C CYS A 324 -38.06 0.27 27.03
N VAL A 325 -37.93 0.54 25.73
CA VAL A 325 -37.23 1.69 25.15
C VAL A 325 -38.15 2.35 24.15
N TYR A 326 -38.40 3.65 24.31
CA TYR A 326 -39.22 4.41 23.38
C TYR A 326 -38.38 5.42 22.59
N TYR A 327 -38.30 5.23 21.27
CA TYR A 327 -37.46 6.03 20.37
C TYR A 327 -38.20 7.19 19.69
N GLY A 328 -39.54 7.20 19.70
CA GLY A 328 -40.36 8.21 19.02
C GLY A 328 -40.24 9.58 19.67
N LYS A 329 -39.42 10.47 19.12
CA LYS A 329 -39.24 11.85 19.59
C LYS A 329 -40.04 12.77 18.66
N GLY A 330 -40.92 13.64 19.19
CA GLY A 330 -41.79 14.58 18.43
C GLY A 330 -43.30 14.34 18.63
N SER A 331 -44.14 15.34 18.32
CA SER A 331 -45.61 15.26 18.47
C SER A 331 -46.31 14.70 17.23
N GLY A 332 -47.24 13.75 17.40
CA GLY A 332 -48.06 13.20 16.32
C GLY A 332 -47.40 12.07 15.51
N VAL A 333 -47.83 11.88 14.25
CA VAL A 333 -47.49 10.71 13.40
C VAL A 333 -46.15 10.80 12.65
N THR A 334 -45.32 11.82 12.92
CA THR A 334 -44.03 12.02 12.24
C THR A 334 -42.88 11.76 13.21
N LEU A 335 -42.09 10.71 12.96
CA LEU A 335 -40.83 10.47 13.69
C LEU A 335 -39.86 11.62 13.38
N LYS A 336 -39.53 12.42 14.39
CA LYS A 336 -38.68 13.61 14.19
C LYS A 336 -37.17 13.30 14.25
N TYR A 337 -36.75 12.09 14.68
CA TYR A 337 -35.34 11.83 15.00
C TYR A 337 -34.82 10.44 14.65
N THR A 338 -33.51 10.40 14.46
CA THR A 338 -32.69 9.20 14.21
C THR A 338 -32.29 8.50 15.52
N ILE A 339 -32.11 7.18 15.44
CA ILE A 339 -31.53 6.37 16.52
C ILE A 339 -30.01 6.50 16.44
N LYS A 340 -29.37 7.19 17.39
CA LYS A 340 -27.97 7.61 17.24
C LYS A 340 -27.00 6.45 17.11
N TRP A 341 -27.19 5.37 17.86
CA TRP A 341 -26.30 4.22 17.73
C TRP A 341 -26.42 3.51 16.39
N ILE A 342 -27.60 3.51 15.75
CA ILE A 342 -27.76 3.02 14.37
C ILE A 342 -27.02 3.93 13.40
N ASP A 343 -27.12 5.24 13.58
CA ASP A 343 -26.41 6.21 12.75
C ASP A 343 -24.88 6.06 12.89
N ASN A 344 -24.38 5.89 14.12
CA ASN A 344 -22.98 5.60 14.38
C ASN A 344 -22.54 4.28 13.71
N MET A 345 -23.38 3.24 13.68
CA MET A 345 -23.05 2.01 12.93
C MET A 345 -22.94 2.28 11.42
N ARG A 346 -23.82 3.11 10.85
CA ARG A 346 -23.74 3.50 9.42
C ARG A 346 -22.47 4.31 9.13
N GLN A 347 -22.11 5.24 10.01
CA GLN A 347 -20.89 6.02 9.90
C GLN A 347 -19.64 5.14 10.04
N ALA A 348 -19.65 4.18 10.98
CA ALA A 348 -18.60 3.18 11.11
C ALA A 348 -18.44 2.36 9.82
N ALA A 349 -19.54 1.86 9.25
CA ALA A 349 -19.51 1.13 7.99
C ALA A 349 -18.92 1.96 6.84
N THR A 350 -19.23 3.25 6.79
CA THR A 350 -18.70 4.18 5.80
C THR A 350 -17.19 4.38 5.95
N ALA A 351 -16.73 4.60 7.18
CA ALA A 351 -15.30 4.76 7.48
C ALA A 351 -14.51 3.46 7.22
N MET A 352 -15.08 2.29 7.53
CA MET A 352 -14.46 0.99 7.19
C MET A 352 -14.30 0.82 5.68
N ALA A 353 -15.34 1.15 4.90
CA ALA A 353 -15.27 1.08 3.43
C ALA A 353 -14.27 2.10 2.85
N ALA A 354 -14.16 3.28 3.47
CA ALA A 354 -13.16 4.29 3.10
C ALA A 354 -11.73 3.79 3.38
N ALA A 355 -11.49 3.14 4.52
CA ALA A 355 -10.21 2.52 4.85
C ALA A 355 -9.83 1.42 3.85
N GLU A 356 -10.77 0.53 3.49
CA GLU A 356 -10.56 -0.51 2.48
C GLU A 356 -10.20 0.09 1.11
N LYS A 357 -10.95 1.11 0.68
CA LYS A 357 -10.67 1.83 -0.57
C LYS A 357 -9.32 2.55 -0.55
N ALA A 358 -8.94 3.13 0.59
CA ALA A 358 -7.65 3.78 0.77
C ALA A 358 -6.50 2.75 0.67
N ALA A 359 -6.66 1.58 1.28
CA ALA A 359 -5.69 0.48 1.19
C ALA A 359 -5.56 -0.06 -0.24
N GLU A 360 -6.65 -0.29 -0.95
CA GLU A 360 -6.61 -0.69 -2.37
C GLU A 360 -5.93 0.36 -3.25
N LYS A 361 -6.28 1.64 -3.05
CA LYS A 361 -5.65 2.75 -3.78
C LYS A 361 -4.15 2.76 -3.53
N ARG A 362 -3.74 2.59 -2.27
CA ARG A 362 -2.33 2.52 -1.88
C ARG A 362 -1.62 1.36 -2.54
N GLN A 363 -2.19 0.16 -2.52
CA GLN A 363 -1.62 -1.02 -3.19
C GLN A 363 -1.40 -0.76 -4.68
N ARG A 364 -2.41 -0.25 -5.40
CA ARG A 364 -2.29 0.07 -6.83
C ARG A 364 -1.17 1.09 -7.11
N LEU A 365 -1.00 2.06 -6.22
CA LEU A 365 0.07 3.05 -6.34
C LEU A 365 1.45 2.43 -6.07
N VAL A 366 1.55 1.50 -5.11
CA VAL A 366 2.79 0.74 -4.86
C VAL A 366 3.16 -0.14 -6.06
N ASP A 367 2.20 -0.84 -6.66
CA ASP A 367 2.43 -1.65 -7.87
C ASP A 367 2.90 -0.76 -9.03
N LYS A 368 2.28 0.42 -9.20
CA LYS A 368 2.73 1.42 -10.17
C LYS A 368 4.14 1.91 -9.87
N LEU A 369 4.50 2.13 -8.61
CA LEU A 369 5.87 2.52 -8.22
C LEU A 369 6.89 1.46 -8.60
N GLN A 370 6.59 0.18 -8.37
CA GLN A 370 7.46 -0.92 -8.77
C GLN A 370 7.65 -0.97 -10.29
N ALA A 371 6.57 -0.81 -11.05
CA ALA A 371 6.61 -0.75 -12.51
C ALA A 371 7.41 0.46 -13.04
N LEU A 372 7.23 1.63 -12.42
CA LEU A 372 8.01 2.83 -12.75
C LEU A 372 9.49 2.64 -12.44
N ASN A 373 9.83 2.00 -11.31
CA ASN A 373 11.22 1.69 -10.96
C ASN A 373 11.88 0.74 -11.96
N ALA A 374 11.17 -0.31 -12.38
CA ALA A 374 11.65 -1.22 -13.42
C ALA A 374 11.84 -0.50 -14.76
N THR A 375 10.89 0.38 -15.12
CA THR A 375 10.96 1.20 -16.34
C THR A 375 12.13 2.18 -16.28
N LEU A 376 12.37 2.81 -15.13
CA LEU A 376 13.52 3.68 -14.90
C LEU A 376 14.83 2.94 -15.16
N ALA A 377 14.98 1.75 -14.57
CA ALA A 377 16.17 0.92 -14.76
C ALA A 377 16.36 0.50 -16.24
N ALA A 378 15.28 0.13 -16.93
CA ALA A 378 15.31 -0.24 -18.34
C ALA A 378 15.69 0.95 -19.24
N THR A 379 15.07 2.11 -19.04
CA THR A 379 15.37 3.34 -19.80
C THR A 379 16.79 3.82 -19.53
N ALA A 380 17.25 3.79 -18.27
CA ALA A 380 18.64 4.11 -17.93
C ALA A 380 19.63 3.16 -18.59
N SER A 381 19.33 1.86 -18.62
CA SER A 381 20.16 0.86 -19.30
C SER A 381 20.19 1.06 -20.82
N ALA A 382 19.07 1.41 -21.43
CA ALA A 382 19.02 1.76 -22.85
C ALA A 382 19.83 3.01 -23.15
N ALA A 383 19.73 4.04 -22.31
CA ALA A 383 20.50 5.28 -22.45
C ALA A 383 22.01 5.02 -22.33
N MET A 384 22.40 4.09 -21.46
CA MET A 384 23.80 3.68 -21.29
C MET A 384 24.34 2.97 -22.54
N ARG A 385 23.54 2.11 -23.20
CA ARG A 385 23.94 1.45 -24.46
C ARG A 385 24.14 2.42 -25.63
N LEU A 386 23.43 3.56 -25.60
CA LEU A 386 23.57 4.62 -26.60
C LEU A 386 24.65 5.65 -26.26
N GLN A 387 25.24 5.59 -25.07
CA GLN A 387 26.42 6.39 -24.82
C GLN A 387 27.54 5.84 -25.69
N PRO A 388 28.34 6.73 -26.34
CA PRO A 388 29.60 6.29 -26.89
C PRO A 388 30.31 5.58 -25.75
N ALA A 389 30.81 4.36 -26.01
CA ALA A 389 31.72 3.70 -25.09
C ALA A 389 32.66 4.80 -24.61
N VAL A 390 32.73 5.02 -23.30
CA VAL A 390 33.77 5.88 -22.73
C VAL A 390 35.00 5.49 -23.51
N ASN A 391 35.64 6.46 -24.16
CA ASN A 391 37.01 6.27 -24.57
C ASN A 391 37.69 5.82 -23.26
N ILE A 392 37.76 4.50 -23.03
CA ILE A 392 38.98 3.83 -22.59
C ILE A 392 39.96 4.64 -23.37
N LYS A 393 40.78 5.45 -22.67
CA LYS A 393 41.86 6.18 -23.31
C LYS A 393 42.37 5.19 -24.33
N ILE A 394 42.06 5.44 -25.61
CA ILE A 394 42.81 4.81 -26.65
C ILE A 394 44.10 5.50 -26.31
N ASN A 395 44.94 4.78 -25.56
CA ASN A 395 46.30 5.17 -25.39
C ASN A 395 46.68 5.37 -26.84
N THR A 396 46.95 6.61 -27.19
CA THR A 396 47.44 7.02 -28.49
C THR A 396 48.87 6.47 -28.61
N GLU A 397 49.00 5.16 -28.40
CA GLU A 397 50.15 4.31 -28.45
C GLU A 397 49.94 3.22 -29.50
N LYS A 398 48.69 2.95 -29.93
CA LYS A 398 48.42 1.99 -31.01
C LYS A 398 48.77 2.49 -32.42
N ILE A 399 49.07 3.79 -32.59
CA ILE A 399 49.66 4.33 -33.83
C ILE A 399 51.17 4.61 -33.66
N ASN A 400 51.71 4.58 -32.43
CA ASN A 400 53.11 4.93 -32.18
C ASN A 400 54.06 3.72 -32.11
N LYS A 401 53.58 2.47 -31.99
CA LYS A 401 54.50 1.32 -31.94
C LYS A 401 55.07 0.92 -33.30
N GLU A 402 54.27 0.93 -34.37
CA GLU A 402 54.78 0.77 -35.75
C GLU A 402 55.74 1.90 -36.12
N LYS A 403 55.39 3.15 -35.76
CA LYS A 403 56.25 4.31 -35.98
C LYS A 403 57.54 4.31 -35.16
N ASN A 404 57.63 3.62 -34.02
CA ASN A 404 58.83 3.69 -33.18
C ASN A 404 59.96 2.78 -33.70
N THR A 405 59.65 1.53 -34.10
CA THR A 405 60.69 0.58 -34.56
C THR A 405 61.28 0.95 -35.92
N GLU A 406 60.45 1.43 -36.86
CA GLU A 406 60.94 1.89 -38.17
C GLU A 406 61.74 3.19 -38.05
N LYS A 407 61.28 4.13 -37.21
CA LYS A 407 62.00 5.38 -36.95
C LYS A 407 63.32 5.16 -36.20
N MET A 408 63.38 4.17 -35.30
CA MET A 408 64.63 3.73 -34.67
C MET A 408 65.64 3.18 -35.69
N CYS A 409 65.21 2.38 -36.69
CA CYS A 409 66.12 1.94 -37.75
C CYS A 409 66.59 3.12 -38.62
N HIS A 410 65.68 4.06 -38.92
CA HIS A 410 65.95 5.24 -39.74
C HIS A 410 66.91 6.27 -39.08
N GLU A 411 67.08 6.22 -37.76
CA GLU A 411 68.05 7.04 -37.02
C GLU A 411 69.49 6.47 -37.05
N LEU A 412 69.67 5.22 -37.47
CA LEU A 412 70.98 4.54 -37.56
C LEU A 412 71.60 4.81 -38.94
N LYS A 413 72.69 5.60 -38.96
CA LYS A 413 73.29 6.11 -40.21
C LYS A 413 74.46 5.28 -40.75
N SER A 414 74.97 4.32 -39.98
CA SER A 414 76.10 3.47 -40.39
C SER A 414 75.76 1.98 -40.40
N PRO A 415 76.45 1.17 -41.24
CA PRO A 415 76.28 -0.29 -41.26
C PRO A 415 76.53 -0.94 -39.90
N GLU A 416 77.54 -0.47 -39.16
CA GLU A 416 77.92 -1.02 -37.87
C GLU A 416 76.84 -0.77 -36.81
N GLN A 417 76.25 0.43 -36.80
CA GLN A 417 75.13 0.77 -35.91
C GLN A 417 73.87 0.00 -36.28
N CYS A 418 73.58 -0.16 -37.57
CA CYS A 418 72.42 -0.91 -38.04
C CYS A 418 72.50 -2.40 -37.64
N ALA A 419 73.70 -2.99 -37.67
CA ALA A 419 73.94 -4.38 -37.30
C ALA A 419 73.78 -4.68 -35.79
N THR A 420 73.71 -3.65 -34.93
CA THR A 420 73.47 -3.84 -33.48
C THR A 420 72.01 -4.12 -33.13
N ASN A 421 71.08 -3.96 -34.08
CA ASN A 421 69.66 -4.19 -33.87
C ASN A 421 69.13 -5.27 -34.84
N ASP A 422 68.84 -6.45 -34.30
CA ASP A 422 68.25 -7.59 -35.03
C ASP A 422 66.97 -7.28 -35.81
N ASN A 423 66.27 -6.19 -35.45
CA ASN A 423 65.03 -5.76 -36.10
C ASN A 423 65.26 -4.80 -37.28
N CYS A 424 66.51 -4.42 -37.55
CA CYS A 424 66.90 -3.54 -38.65
C CYS A 424 67.85 -4.27 -39.63
N LYS A 425 67.90 -3.80 -40.88
CA LYS A 425 68.76 -4.32 -41.94
C LYS A 425 69.34 -3.14 -42.72
N TYR A 426 70.65 -3.17 -42.94
CA TYR A 426 71.32 -2.18 -43.78
C TYR A 426 71.17 -2.54 -45.27
N ASP A 427 70.56 -1.65 -46.03
CA ASP A 427 70.40 -1.74 -47.47
C ASP A 427 71.41 -0.82 -48.17
N LYS A 428 72.53 -1.42 -48.58
CA LYS A 428 73.62 -0.72 -49.26
C LYS A 428 73.21 -0.17 -50.64
N ASP A 429 72.23 -0.81 -51.28
CA ASP A 429 71.80 -0.55 -52.67
C ASP A 429 70.70 0.53 -52.73
N LYS A 430 70.16 0.96 -51.58
CA LYS A 430 69.25 2.09 -51.48
C LYS A 430 69.97 3.39 -51.84
N ALA A 431 69.44 4.11 -52.83
CA ALA A 431 70.02 5.36 -53.33
C ALA A 431 69.86 6.55 -52.36
N GLU A 432 68.84 6.53 -51.50
CA GLU A 432 68.50 7.60 -50.56
C GLU A 432 68.63 7.17 -49.10
N GLU A 433 69.12 8.07 -48.23
CA GLU A 433 69.09 7.85 -46.78
C GLU A 433 67.66 7.88 -46.23
N PRO A 434 67.37 7.13 -45.16
CA PRO A 434 68.28 6.26 -44.40
C PRO A 434 68.40 4.86 -45.01
N LYS A 435 69.63 4.33 -45.06
CA LYS A 435 69.92 2.99 -45.60
C LYS A 435 69.63 1.85 -44.63
N CYS A 436 69.50 2.14 -43.33
CA CYS A 436 69.06 1.16 -42.35
C CYS A 436 67.53 1.13 -42.28
N VAL A 437 66.91 0.02 -42.66
CA VAL A 437 65.46 -0.17 -42.76
C VAL A 437 65.00 -1.36 -41.90
N LEU A 438 63.70 -1.50 -41.65
CA LEU A 438 63.18 -2.59 -40.82
C LEU A 438 63.42 -3.97 -41.47
N SER A 439 63.89 -4.96 -40.69
CA SER A 439 64.10 -6.34 -41.15
C SER A 439 62.78 -7.14 -41.15
N GLU A 440 62.74 -8.27 -41.87
CA GLU A 440 61.57 -9.18 -41.86
C GLU A 440 61.28 -9.74 -40.45
N LYS A 441 62.32 -9.91 -39.62
CA LYS A 441 62.18 -10.28 -38.20
C LYS A 441 61.51 -9.16 -37.39
N GLY A 442 61.88 -7.90 -37.67
CA GLY A 442 61.24 -6.72 -37.09
C GLY A 442 59.76 -6.58 -37.49
N LYS A 443 59.40 -6.90 -38.74
CA LYS A 443 58.01 -6.92 -39.21
C LYS A 443 57.16 -7.99 -38.49
N GLN A 444 57.68 -9.21 -38.36
CA GLN A 444 56.97 -10.31 -37.69
C GLN A 444 56.81 -10.07 -36.17
N ALA A 445 57.78 -9.44 -35.53
CA ALA A 445 57.68 -9.06 -34.11
C ALA A 445 56.60 -7.99 -33.88
N ALA A 446 56.43 -7.04 -34.80
CA ALA A 446 55.38 -6.03 -34.77
C ALA A 446 53.97 -6.64 -34.97
N GLU A 447 53.84 -7.63 -35.85
CA GLU A 447 52.57 -8.35 -36.08
C GLU A 447 52.19 -9.25 -34.88
N LYS A 448 53.14 -9.99 -34.29
CA LYS A 448 52.86 -10.88 -33.14
C LYS A 448 52.52 -10.13 -31.86
N ALA A 449 53.11 -8.96 -31.62
CA ALA A 449 52.78 -8.11 -30.48
C ALA A 449 51.36 -7.50 -30.56
N SER A 450 50.71 -7.57 -31.73
CA SER A 450 49.35 -7.04 -31.94
C SER A 450 48.24 -8.04 -31.62
N GLN A 451 48.56 -9.31 -31.31
CA GLN A 451 47.59 -10.38 -31.08
C GLN A 451 47.43 -10.83 -29.62
N GLU A 452 48.30 -10.43 -28.68
CA GLU A 452 48.18 -10.84 -27.28
C GLU A 452 47.56 -9.77 -26.39
N THR A 453 46.26 -9.50 -26.57
CA THR A 453 45.29 -9.13 -25.50
C THR A 453 43.90 -8.99 -26.10
N GLY A 454 43.22 -10.13 -26.27
CA GLY A 454 41.82 -10.20 -26.67
C GLY A 454 41.34 -11.64 -26.59
N GLY A 455 40.60 -11.99 -25.54
CA GLY A 455 39.87 -13.25 -25.46
C GLY A 455 38.90 -13.36 -26.64
N LYS A 456 39.03 -14.42 -27.44
CA LYS A 456 38.21 -14.72 -28.61
C LYS A 456 36.87 -15.33 -28.18
N ASP A 457 35.78 -14.61 -28.36
CA ASP A 457 34.51 -15.20 -28.81
C ASP A 457 34.39 -14.87 -30.30
N VAL A 458 34.94 -15.74 -31.15
CA VAL A 458 34.68 -15.69 -32.59
C VAL A 458 33.33 -16.36 -32.80
N LYS A 459 32.31 -15.55 -33.08
CA LYS A 459 31.05 -16.04 -33.62
C LYS A 459 31.36 -16.53 -35.05
N THR A 460 31.36 -17.85 -35.26
CA THR A 460 31.54 -18.45 -36.60
C THR A 460 30.42 -17.95 -37.52
N ASP A 461 30.78 -17.33 -38.65
CA ASP A 461 29.81 -16.86 -39.64
C ASP A 461 29.35 -18.04 -40.50
N CYS A 462 28.20 -18.60 -40.13
CA CYS A 462 27.60 -19.72 -40.83
C CYS A 462 27.11 -19.36 -42.23
N SER A 463 27.02 -18.08 -42.61
CA SER A 463 26.40 -17.63 -43.89
C SER A 463 27.27 -17.87 -45.13
N SER A 464 28.51 -18.32 -44.94
CA SER A 464 29.51 -18.49 -45.99
C SER A 464 29.54 -19.92 -46.58
N HIS A 465 28.74 -20.85 -46.06
CA HIS A 465 28.82 -22.28 -46.35
C HIS A 465 27.66 -22.74 -47.24
N GLN A 466 27.70 -22.40 -48.53
CA GLN A 466 26.58 -22.60 -49.46
C GLN A 466 26.21 -24.06 -49.78
N ASP A 467 26.80 -25.05 -49.11
CA ASP A 467 26.45 -26.46 -49.24
C ASP A 467 26.51 -27.20 -47.89
N GLN A 468 25.73 -28.29 -47.78
CA GLN A 468 25.59 -29.05 -46.55
C GLN A 468 26.94 -29.61 -46.05
N LYS A 469 27.83 -29.99 -46.96
CA LYS A 469 29.11 -30.61 -46.59
C LYS A 469 30.07 -29.59 -46.00
N SER A 470 30.09 -28.36 -46.53
CA SER A 470 30.88 -27.26 -45.96
C SER A 470 30.29 -26.74 -44.64
N CYS A 471 28.96 -26.70 -44.50
CA CYS A 471 28.26 -26.31 -43.27
C CYS A 471 28.48 -27.33 -42.13
N GLU A 472 28.44 -28.63 -42.43
CA GLU A 472 28.63 -29.67 -41.41
C GLU A 472 30.09 -29.83 -40.99
N ALA A 473 31.06 -29.51 -41.87
CA ALA A 473 32.49 -29.61 -41.58
C ALA A 473 32.98 -28.64 -40.50
N VAL A 474 32.26 -27.53 -40.26
CA VAL A 474 32.60 -26.57 -39.19
C VAL A 474 32.06 -26.97 -37.82
N ASN A 475 31.28 -28.06 -37.76
CA ASN A 475 30.80 -28.62 -36.49
C ASN A 475 31.83 -29.61 -35.91
N THR A 476 32.20 -29.42 -34.65
CA THR A 476 33.14 -30.32 -33.96
C THR A 476 32.40 -31.50 -33.31
N ALA A 477 32.83 -32.73 -33.57
CA ALA A 477 32.23 -33.93 -33.01
C ALA A 477 32.23 -33.90 -31.46
N GLY A 478 31.06 -34.15 -30.85
CA GLY A 478 30.88 -34.15 -29.39
C GLY A 478 30.55 -32.79 -28.76
N LYS A 479 30.39 -31.72 -29.55
CA LYS A 479 29.89 -30.41 -29.09
C LYS A 479 28.57 -30.03 -29.81
N PRO A 480 27.77 -29.10 -29.25
CA PRO A 480 26.59 -28.59 -29.93
C PRO A 480 26.96 -28.01 -31.31
N ALA A 481 26.15 -28.30 -32.33
CA ALA A 481 26.39 -27.81 -33.68
C ALA A 481 26.42 -26.27 -33.68
N THR A 482 27.46 -25.72 -34.29
CA THR A 482 27.70 -24.27 -34.43
C THR A 482 26.96 -23.71 -35.65
N CYS A 483 26.77 -24.51 -36.70
CA CYS A 483 25.99 -24.15 -37.90
C CYS A 483 25.02 -25.28 -38.28
N GLY A 484 23.80 -24.94 -38.71
CA GLY A 484 22.74 -25.90 -39.06
C GLY A 484 22.12 -25.73 -40.45
N TRP A 485 22.02 -26.83 -41.21
CA TRP A 485 21.46 -26.86 -42.57
C TRP A 485 19.99 -27.32 -42.59
N ARG A 486 19.10 -26.60 -43.28
CA ARG A 486 17.68 -26.98 -43.46
C ARG A 486 17.24 -26.94 -44.94
N ARG A 487 16.39 -27.89 -45.34
CA ARG A 487 15.67 -27.87 -46.64
C ARG A 487 14.32 -27.14 -46.48
N SER A 488 13.95 -26.33 -47.46
CA SER A 488 12.67 -25.61 -47.49
C SER A 488 11.48 -26.58 -47.50
N LYS A 489 10.36 -26.20 -46.86
CA LYS A 489 9.08 -26.93 -46.94
C LYS A 489 8.29 -26.48 -48.18
N GLU A 490 7.48 -27.36 -48.75
CA GLU A 490 6.65 -27.07 -49.92
C GLU A 490 5.70 -25.89 -49.65
N GLY A 491 5.81 -24.82 -50.46
CA GLY A 491 4.96 -23.62 -50.37
C GLY A 491 5.71 -22.28 -50.29
N GLU A 492 7.03 -22.27 -50.06
CA GLU A 492 7.85 -21.05 -50.13
C GLU A 492 8.62 -21.00 -51.46
N ASN A 493 8.42 -19.93 -52.25
CA ASN A 493 9.11 -19.68 -53.51
C ASN A 493 10.55 -19.19 -53.27
N ASP A 494 11.44 -20.08 -52.80
CA ASP A 494 12.89 -19.97 -53.01
C ASP A 494 13.58 -21.33 -52.73
N PRO A 495 14.22 -22.01 -53.72
CA PRO A 495 14.84 -23.31 -53.52
C PRO A 495 16.21 -23.26 -52.82
N THR A 496 16.67 -22.12 -52.29
CA THR A 496 18.03 -22.00 -51.75
C THR A 496 18.11 -21.68 -50.24
N LYS A 497 18.22 -22.78 -49.48
CA LYS A 497 18.94 -23.03 -48.20
C LYS A 497 19.31 -21.80 -47.35
N ARG A 498 18.79 -21.75 -46.10
CA ARG A 498 19.28 -20.86 -45.04
C ARG A 498 20.01 -21.64 -43.95
N GLU A 499 21.21 -21.18 -43.63
CA GLU A 499 22.05 -21.67 -42.54
C GLU A 499 21.66 -20.95 -41.24
N SER A 500 21.58 -21.68 -40.12
CA SER A 500 21.31 -21.11 -38.78
C SER A 500 22.56 -21.12 -37.93
#